data_AF-A0A0B2R7V9-F1
#
_entry.id   AF-A0A0B2R7V9-F1
#
_cell.length_a   1.000
_cell.length_b   1.000
_cell.length_c   1.000
_cell.angle_alpha   90.00
_cell.angle_beta   90.00
_cell.angle_gamma   90.00
#
_symmetry.space_group_name_H-M   'P 1'
#
loop_
_entity.id
_entity.type
_entity.pdbx_description
1 polymer ?
#
loop_
_entity_poly.entity_id
_entity_poly.type
_entity_poly.pdbx_seq_one_letter_code
_entity_poly.pdbx_strand_id
1 'polypeptide(L)'
;MISTYVGSGNMSQAKELFDGMQERNVVSWSTIIAGYVQVGCFMEALGFFHEMLQIGPKPNEYTLVSTLAACSNLVALDKGKWFHAYIGRGDIKMNERLLASIIGMYAKCGEIESASRVFLEHRSAGYVPELGELLHDIDDEEDRVCFVCTQKLAIAFGLMNTANGTPIRIVKNLRVCGDCHQATKFISKVYNRVIIARDRTRYHRFKDGICSCEDYW
;
A
#
# COMPACT_ATOMS: atom_id res chain seq x y z
N MET A 1 -21.71 21.28 -3.54
CA MET A 1 -23.13 20.83 -3.58
C MET A 1 -23.22 19.31 -3.48
N ILE A 2 -22.66 18.51 -4.41
CA ILE A 2 -22.62 17.03 -4.26
C ILE A 2 -21.88 16.62 -2.97
N SER A 3 -20.74 17.27 -2.69
CA SER A 3 -19.94 17.01 -1.49
C SER A 3 -20.70 17.15 -0.17
N THR A 4 -21.73 18.00 -0.12
CA THR A 4 -22.56 18.22 1.06
C THR A 4 -23.42 16.98 1.35
N TYR A 5 -24.10 16.46 0.33
CA TYR A 5 -24.94 15.27 0.46
C TYR A 5 -24.13 14.00 0.71
N VAL A 6 -22.97 13.89 0.06
CA VAL A 6 -21.99 12.82 0.34
C VAL A 6 -21.55 12.86 1.80
N GLY A 7 -21.19 14.05 2.32
CA GLY A 7 -20.79 14.21 3.71
C GLY A 7 -21.89 13.89 4.73
N SER A 8 -23.16 14.03 4.36
CA SER A 8 -24.31 13.63 5.19
C SER A 8 -24.80 12.20 4.94
N GLY A 9 -24.12 11.43 4.09
CA GLY A 9 -24.48 10.05 3.74
C GLY A 9 -25.73 9.90 2.86
N ASN A 10 -26.29 10.99 2.34
CA ASN A 10 -27.48 10.95 1.49
C ASN A 10 -27.10 10.72 0.02
N MET A 11 -26.78 9.47 -0.30
CA MET A 11 -26.29 9.12 -1.64
C MET A 11 -27.35 9.23 -2.74
N SER A 12 -28.64 9.05 -2.41
CA SER A 12 -29.72 9.21 -3.38
C SER A 12 -29.80 10.65 -3.89
N GLN A 13 -29.80 11.64 -2.99
CA GLN A 13 -29.81 13.06 -3.37
C GLN A 13 -28.51 13.47 -4.06
N ALA A 14 -27.37 12.93 -3.62
CA ALA A 14 -26.09 13.16 -4.28
C ALA A 14 -26.11 12.68 -5.75
N LYS A 15 -26.71 11.50 -6.00
CA LYS A 15 -26.88 10.94 -7.34
C LYS A 15 -27.85 11.75 -8.20
N GLU A 16 -29.01 12.14 -7.68
CA GLU A 16 -29.97 12.98 -8.40
C GLU A 16 -29.33 14.30 -8.86
N LEU A 17 -28.58 14.94 -7.97
CA LEU A 17 -27.89 16.19 -8.28
C LEU A 17 -26.78 15.98 -9.32
N PHE A 18 -26.07 14.85 -9.26
CA PHE A 18 -25.06 14.47 -10.24
C PHE A 18 -25.66 14.17 -11.62
N ASP A 19 -26.77 13.43 -11.66
CA ASP A 19 -27.49 13.08 -12.90
C ASP A 19 -28.07 14.33 -13.57
N GLY A 20 -28.54 15.32 -12.79
CA GLY A 20 -29.07 16.59 -13.29
C GLY A 20 -28.02 17.61 -13.77
N MET A 21 -26.72 17.32 -13.65
CA MET A 21 -25.67 18.23 -14.14
C MET A 21 -25.61 18.25 -15.66
N GLN A 22 -25.68 19.45 -16.25
CA GLN A 22 -25.53 19.65 -17.71
C GLN A 22 -24.11 19.30 -18.19
N GLU A 23 -23.09 19.62 -17.39
CA GLU A 23 -21.71 19.21 -17.62
C GLU A 23 -21.10 18.61 -16.35
N ARG A 24 -20.53 17.41 -16.48
CA ARG A 24 -19.88 16.70 -15.37
C ARG A 24 -18.37 16.75 -15.56
N ASN A 25 -17.68 17.45 -14.66
CA ASN A 25 -16.23 17.59 -14.69
C ASN A 25 -15.52 16.57 -13.76
N VAL A 26 -14.19 16.57 -13.74
CA VAL A 26 -13.40 15.62 -12.94
C VAL A 26 -13.77 15.71 -11.45
N VAL A 27 -14.09 16.90 -10.95
CA VAL A 27 -14.47 17.10 -9.53
C VAL A 27 -15.82 16.46 -9.21
N SER A 28 -16.84 16.61 -10.06
CA SER A 28 -18.15 15.99 -9.81
C SER A 28 -18.06 14.46 -9.85
N TRP A 29 -17.32 13.90 -10.81
CA TRP A 29 -17.07 12.45 -10.91
C TRP A 29 -16.28 11.90 -9.73
N SER A 30 -15.17 12.55 -9.39
CA SER A 30 -14.33 12.11 -8.26
C SER A 30 -15.07 12.20 -6.92
N THR A 31 -15.93 13.21 -6.74
CA THR A 31 -16.74 13.39 -5.53
C THR A 31 -17.78 12.29 -5.40
N ILE A 32 -18.54 11.98 -6.45
CA ILE A 32 -19.59 10.95 -6.37
C ILE A 32 -18.95 9.56 -6.13
N ILE A 33 -17.87 9.23 -6.84
CA ILE A 33 -17.14 7.96 -6.66
C ILE A 33 -16.63 7.84 -5.21
N ALA A 34 -15.92 8.85 -4.70
CA ALA A 34 -15.41 8.82 -3.34
C ALA A 34 -16.53 8.70 -2.30
N GLY A 35 -17.67 9.37 -2.52
CA GLY A 35 -18.82 9.27 -1.65
C GLY A 35 -19.40 7.86 -1.55
N TYR A 36 -19.58 7.18 -2.68
CA TYR A 36 -20.03 5.78 -2.69
C TYR A 36 -19.03 4.85 -1.99
N VAL A 37 -17.72 5.09 -2.12
CA VAL A 37 -16.69 4.34 -1.38
C VAL A 37 -16.78 4.58 0.13
N GLN A 38 -17.01 5.83 0.56
CA GLN A 38 -17.09 6.19 1.99
C GLN A 38 -18.25 5.50 2.70
N VAL A 39 -19.39 5.32 2.03
CA VAL A 39 -20.56 4.63 2.60
C VAL A 39 -20.52 3.10 2.42
N GLY A 40 -19.47 2.56 1.79
CA GLY A 40 -19.30 1.11 1.59
C GLY A 40 -19.95 0.53 0.34
N CYS A 41 -20.53 1.36 -0.53
CA CYS A 41 -21.15 0.96 -1.78
C CYS A 41 -20.09 0.88 -2.91
N PHE A 42 -19.18 -0.07 -2.76
CA PHE A 42 -17.97 -0.17 -3.61
C PHE A 42 -18.27 -0.55 -5.06
N MET A 43 -19.29 -1.38 -5.30
CA MET A 43 -19.65 -1.82 -6.66
C MET A 43 -20.23 -0.66 -7.48
N GLU A 44 -21.07 0.15 -6.86
CA GLU A 44 -21.64 1.37 -7.42
C GLU A 44 -20.55 2.40 -7.71
N ALA A 45 -19.61 2.59 -6.78
CA ALA A 45 -18.44 3.46 -7.00
C ALA A 45 -17.63 3.05 -8.24
N LEU A 46 -17.41 1.74 -8.43
CA LEU A 46 -16.73 1.22 -9.62
C LEU A 46 -17.59 1.33 -10.89
N GLY A 47 -18.93 1.29 -10.75
CA GLY A 47 -19.86 1.58 -11.83
C GLY A 47 -19.73 3.03 -12.34
N PHE A 48 -19.75 4.01 -11.43
CA PHE A 48 -19.52 5.43 -11.79
C PHE A 48 -18.13 5.64 -12.39
N PHE A 49 -17.11 4.94 -11.91
CA PHE A 49 -15.79 5.01 -12.53
C PHE A 49 -15.78 4.46 -13.96
N HIS A 50 -16.46 3.34 -14.19
CA HIS A 50 -16.58 2.79 -15.54
C HIS A 50 -17.30 3.76 -16.48
N GLU A 51 -18.37 4.39 -16.02
CA GLU A 51 -19.09 5.41 -16.77
C GLU A 51 -18.21 6.64 -17.05
N MET A 52 -17.43 7.11 -16.06
CA MET A 52 -16.47 8.20 -16.23
C MET A 52 -15.47 7.91 -17.36
N LEU A 53 -15.02 6.66 -17.52
CA LEU A 53 -14.11 6.28 -18.59
C LEU A 53 -14.74 6.29 -19.99
N GLN A 54 -16.07 6.12 -20.09
CA GLN A 54 -16.77 6.08 -21.37
C GLN A 54 -17.19 7.46 -21.86
N ILE A 55 -17.74 8.29 -20.97
CA ILE A 55 -18.38 9.56 -21.34
C ILE A 55 -17.82 10.76 -20.58
N GLY A 56 -16.99 10.52 -19.57
CA GLY A 56 -16.48 11.54 -18.68
C GLY A 56 -15.08 12.03 -19.05
N PRO A 57 -14.57 13.00 -18.29
CA PRO A 57 -13.17 13.41 -18.41
C PRO A 57 -12.23 12.33 -17.87
N LYS A 58 -10.95 12.43 -18.22
CA LYS A 58 -9.91 11.51 -17.72
C LYS A 58 -9.86 11.53 -16.17
N PRO A 59 -9.82 10.37 -15.50
CA PRO A 59 -9.64 10.29 -14.05
C PRO A 59 -8.37 10.98 -13.57
N ASN A 60 -8.43 11.56 -12.37
CA ASN A 60 -7.25 12.06 -11.68
C ASN A 60 -6.79 11.06 -10.60
N GLU A 61 -5.68 11.41 -9.94
CA GLU A 61 -5.12 10.65 -8.83
C GLU A 61 -6.15 10.31 -7.74
N TYR A 62 -6.97 11.28 -7.34
CA TYR A 62 -7.95 11.10 -6.27
C TYR A 62 -9.04 10.09 -6.63
N THR A 63 -9.51 10.13 -7.88
CA THR A 63 -10.44 9.13 -8.40
C THR A 63 -9.83 7.73 -8.31
N LEU A 64 -8.59 7.56 -8.76
CA LEU A 64 -7.92 6.25 -8.79
C LEU A 64 -7.63 5.68 -7.40
N VAL A 65 -7.23 6.53 -6.45
CA VAL A 65 -7.06 6.13 -5.04
C VAL A 65 -8.38 5.61 -4.48
N SER A 66 -9.48 6.32 -4.76
CA SER A 66 -10.82 5.93 -4.28
C SER A 66 -11.27 4.60 -4.89
N THR A 67 -11.04 4.37 -6.17
CA THR A 67 -11.41 3.10 -6.83
C THR A 67 -10.51 1.94 -6.42
N LEU A 68 -9.21 2.16 -6.19
CA LEU A 68 -8.32 1.15 -5.62
C LEU A 68 -8.77 0.76 -4.21
N ALA A 69 -9.24 1.71 -3.39
CA ALA A 69 -9.83 1.41 -2.09
C ALA A 69 -11.12 0.57 -2.23
N ALA A 70 -11.97 0.86 -3.21
CA ALA A 70 -13.14 0.04 -3.52
C ALA A 70 -12.74 -1.41 -3.88
N CYS A 71 -11.74 -1.58 -4.77
CA CYS A 71 -11.21 -2.90 -5.12
C CYS A 71 -10.65 -3.65 -3.91
N SER A 72 -9.94 -2.93 -3.03
CA SER A 72 -9.37 -3.51 -1.81
C SER A 72 -10.42 -4.07 -0.87
N ASN A 73 -11.53 -3.35 -0.68
CA ASN A 73 -12.61 -3.79 0.21
C ASN A 73 -13.48 -4.89 -0.40
N LEU A 74 -13.57 -4.95 -1.74
CA LEU A 74 -14.23 -6.03 -2.47
C LEU A 74 -13.35 -7.26 -2.69
N VAL A 75 -12.06 -7.19 -2.32
CA VAL A 75 -11.06 -8.23 -2.66
C VAL A 75 -11.03 -8.51 -4.18
N ALA A 76 -11.26 -7.46 -4.98
CA ALA A 76 -11.42 -7.55 -6.43
C ALA A 76 -10.05 -7.47 -7.15
N LEU A 77 -9.22 -8.51 -6.98
CA LEU A 77 -7.83 -8.55 -7.45
C LEU A 77 -7.69 -8.25 -8.96
N ASP A 78 -8.56 -8.84 -9.80
CA ASP A 78 -8.46 -8.65 -11.26
C ASP A 78 -8.73 -7.21 -11.68
N LYS A 79 -9.71 -6.55 -11.03
CA LYS A 79 -9.95 -5.11 -11.22
C LYS A 79 -8.77 -4.30 -10.72
N GLY A 80 -8.21 -4.65 -9.56
CA GLY A 80 -7.01 -4.02 -9.01
C GLY A 80 -5.79 -4.08 -9.93
N LYS A 81 -5.53 -5.24 -10.54
CA LYS A 81 -4.47 -5.43 -11.56
C LYS A 81 -4.72 -4.56 -12.79
N TRP A 82 -5.97 -4.46 -13.24
CA TRP A 82 -6.35 -3.57 -14.33
C TRP A 82 -6.06 -2.11 -14.00
N PHE A 83 -6.42 -1.63 -12.79
CA PHE A 83 -6.10 -0.27 -12.34
C PHE A 83 -4.59 -0.01 -12.28
N HIS A 84 -3.82 -0.95 -11.75
CA HIS A 84 -2.36 -0.82 -11.72
C HIS A 84 -1.78 -0.68 -13.14
N ALA A 85 -2.22 -1.51 -14.09
CA ALA A 85 -1.80 -1.40 -15.49
C ALA A 85 -2.26 -0.09 -16.14
N TYR A 86 -3.47 0.38 -15.83
CA TYR A 86 -4.00 1.66 -16.31
C TYR A 86 -3.14 2.83 -15.84
N ILE A 87 -2.73 2.84 -14.56
CA ILE A 87 -1.87 3.88 -13.99
C ILE A 87 -0.49 3.86 -14.65
N GLY A 88 0.11 2.67 -14.82
CA GLY A 88 1.44 2.54 -15.43
C GLY A 88 1.50 2.93 -16.91
N ARG A 89 0.37 2.89 -17.64
CA ARG A 89 0.29 3.28 -19.06
C ARG A 89 -0.17 4.72 -19.27
N GLY A 90 -0.79 5.33 -18.26
CA GLY A 90 -1.39 6.65 -18.38
C GLY A 90 -0.42 7.78 -18.06
N ASP A 91 -0.78 8.99 -18.49
CA ASP A 91 -0.04 10.22 -18.13
C ASP A 91 -0.16 10.62 -16.64
N ILE A 92 -0.71 9.77 -15.78
CA ILE A 92 -0.88 10.06 -14.36
C ILE A 92 0.41 9.67 -13.65
N LYS A 93 1.17 10.69 -13.23
CA LYS A 93 2.43 10.49 -12.52
C LYS A 93 2.19 9.67 -11.25
N MET A 94 2.88 8.54 -11.14
CA MET A 94 2.89 7.77 -9.90
C MET A 94 3.50 8.62 -8.78
N ASN A 95 2.76 8.77 -7.70
CA ASN A 95 3.22 9.44 -6.48
C ASN A 95 3.09 8.51 -5.27
N GLU A 96 3.57 8.96 -4.12
CA GLU A 96 3.58 8.15 -2.89
C GLU A 96 2.18 7.68 -2.47
N ARG A 97 1.15 8.52 -2.70
CA ARG A 97 -0.24 8.20 -2.35
C ARG A 97 -0.82 7.10 -3.24
N LEU A 98 -0.65 7.20 -4.56
CA LEU A 98 -1.06 6.15 -5.50
C LEU A 98 -0.29 4.86 -5.25
N LEU A 99 1.01 4.95 -5.03
CA LEU A 99 1.86 3.81 -4.71
C LEU A 99 1.36 3.08 -3.46
N ALA A 100 1.13 3.80 -2.36
CA ALA A 100 0.59 3.22 -1.13
C ALA A 100 -0.80 2.58 -1.35
N SER A 101 -1.63 3.17 -2.20
CA SER A 101 -2.96 2.64 -2.53
C SER A 101 -2.89 1.34 -3.34
N ILE A 102 -1.97 1.24 -4.30
CA ILE A 102 -1.75 0.02 -5.09
C ILE A 102 -1.20 -1.11 -4.20
N ILE A 103 -0.19 -0.81 -3.38
CA ILE A 103 0.39 -1.78 -2.44
C ILE A 103 -0.69 -2.28 -1.47
N GLY A 104 -1.45 -1.36 -0.87
CA GLY A 104 -2.53 -1.69 0.05
C GLY A 104 -3.62 -2.54 -0.60
N MET A 105 -3.94 -2.29 -1.87
CA MET A 105 -4.89 -3.08 -2.64
C MET A 105 -4.40 -4.51 -2.85
N TYR A 106 -3.18 -4.69 -3.35
CA TYR A 106 -2.61 -6.03 -3.53
C TYR A 106 -2.51 -6.80 -2.22
N ALA A 107 -2.06 -6.13 -1.14
CA ALA A 107 -1.96 -6.72 0.19
C ALA A 107 -3.32 -7.19 0.73
N LYS A 108 -4.37 -6.35 0.62
CA LYS A 108 -5.73 -6.70 1.05
C LYS A 108 -6.36 -7.80 0.18
N CYS A 109 -5.98 -7.88 -1.09
CA CYS A 109 -6.37 -8.96 -1.99
C CYS A 109 -5.58 -10.28 -1.78
N GLY A 110 -4.64 -10.32 -0.82
CA GLY A 110 -3.82 -11.50 -0.54
C GLY A 110 -2.66 -11.71 -1.52
N GLU A 111 -2.42 -10.78 -2.45
CA GLU A 111 -1.32 -10.85 -3.41
C GLU A 111 -0.12 -10.08 -2.85
N ILE A 112 0.63 -10.76 -1.98
CA ILE A 112 1.76 -10.18 -1.24
C ILE A 112 3.01 -10.00 -2.12
N GLU A 113 3.20 -10.85 -3.12
CA GLU A 113 4.36 -10.81 -4.03
C GLU A 113 4.30 -9.57 -4.94
N SER A 114 3.15 -9.32 -5.56
CA SER A 114 2.85 -8.13 -6.34
C SER A 114 2.93 -6.86 -5.51
N ALA A 115 2.38 -6.85 -4.30
CA ALA A 115 2.49 -5.70 -3.39
C ALA A 115 3.97 -5.33 -3.15
N SER A 116 4.81 -6.35 -3.00
CA SER A 116 6.23 -6.16 -2.68
C SER A 116 7.07 -5.82 -3.89
N ARG A 117 6.77 -6.40 -5.06
CA ARG A 117 7.34 -6.00 -6.34
C ARG A 117 7.09 -4.52 -6.60
N VAL A 118 5.85 -4.06 -6.48
CA VAL A 118 5.49 -2.64 -6.66
C VAL A 118 6.24 -1.75 -5.68
N PHE A 119 6.35 -2.17 -4.41
CA PHE A 119 7.11 -1.45 -3.39
C PHE A 119 8.60 -1.33 -3.73
N LEU A 120 9.22 -2.39 -4.25
CA LEU A 120 10.65 -2.42 -4.58
C LEU A 120 10.98 -1.63 -5.85
N GLU A 121 10.16 -1.78 -6.91
CA GLU A 121 10.34 -1.08 -8.17
C GLU A 121 10.40 0.44 -7.97
N HIS A 122 9.59 0.97 -7.05
CA HIS A 122 9.47 2.42 -6.81
C HIS A 122 10.40 2.95 -5.72
N ARG A 123 11.10 2.06 -5.00
CA ARG A 123 12.12 2.40 -3.98
C ARG A 123 13.55 2.34 -4.53
N SER A 124 13.70 2.01 -5.81
CA SER A 124 14.94 2.02 -6.59
C SER A 124 15.56 3.42 -6.77
N ALA A 125 14.95 4.49 -6.23
CA ALA A 125 15.57 5.81 -6.10
C ALA A 125 16.59 5.94 -4.95
N GLY A 126 17.07 4.84 -4.35
CA GLY A 126 18.17 4.89 -3.37
C GLY A 126 18.38 3.69 -2.42
N TYR A 127 17.61 2.61 -2.53
CA TYR A 127 17.83 1.37 -1.77
C TYR A 127 18.30 0.25 -2.72
N VAL A 128 19.42 -0.41 -2.40
CA VAL A 128 19.94 -1.59 -3.14
C VAL A 128 19.68 -2.83 -2.28
N PRO A 129 18.69 -3.67 -2.62
CA PRO A 129 18.61 -5.02 -2.09
C PRO A 129 19.77 -5.85 -2.66
N GLU A 130 20.46 -6.62 -1.83
CA GLU A 130 21.41 -7.63 -2.31
C GLU A 130 20.63 -8.77 -2.98
N LEU A 131 20.38 -8.62 -4.28
CA LEU A 131 19.74 -9.64 -5.13
C LEU A 131 20.77 -10.59 -5.76
N GLY A 132 22.07 -10.33 -5.60
CA GLY A 132 23.13 -10.86 -6.47
C GLY A 132 23.71 -12.24 -6.10
N GLU A 133 23.58 -12.71 -4.87
CA GLU A 133 24.27 -13.96 -4.43
C GLU A 133 23.33 -15.09 -4.01
N LEU A 134 22.01 -14.89 -4.04
CA LEU A 134 21.05 -15.87 -3.50
C LEU A 134 20.34 -16.71 -4.57
N LEU A 135 21.05 -17.10 -5.65
CA LEU A 135 20.51 -18.01 -6.66
C LEU A 135 21.38 -19.23 -6.92
N HIS A 136 22.57 -19.35 -6.31
CA HIS A 136 23.47 -20.45 -6.63
C HIS A 136 23.50 -21.62 -5.63
N ASP A 137 23.15 -21.46 -4.36
CA ASP A 137 23.34 -22.54 -3.38
C ASP A 137 22.23 -22.65 -2.32
N ILE A 138 20.99 -23.02 -2.70
CA ILE A 138 19.95 -23.33 -1.68
C ILE A 138 19.17 -24.60 -2.07
N ASP A 139 19.48 -25.69 -1.37
CA ASP A 139 18.81 -26.99 -1.46
C ASP A 139 17.50 -27.06 -0.64
N ASP A 140 17.18 -26.05 0.18
CA ASP A 140 16.03 -26.08 1.08
C ASP A 140 14.88 -25.12 0.66
N GLU A 141 13.65 -25.66 0.55
CA GLU A 141 12.45 -24.89 0.20
C GLU A 141 12.03 -23.86 1.27
N GLU A 142 12.44 -24.02 2.53
CA GLU A 142 12.11 -23.08 3.62
C GLU A 142 12.84 -21.73 3.51
N ASP A 143 13.95 -21.66 2.76
CA ASP A 143 14.73 -20.45 2.54
C ASP A 143 14.30 -19.65 1.30
N ARG A 144 13.34 -20.16 0.50
CA ARG A 144 12.87 -19.54 -0.75
C ARG A 144 11.97 -18.30 -0.56
N VAL A 145 11.60 -17.95 0.67
CA VAL A 145 10.62 -16.86 0.94
C VAL A 145 11.22 -15.75 1.82
N CYS A 146 12.27 -15.08 1.34
CA CYS A 146 12.76 -13.82 1.92
C CYS A 146 12.60 -12.66 0.90
N PHE A 147 11.40 -12.50 0.33
CA PHE A 147 11.05 -11.30 -0.47
C PHE A 147 10.08 -10.36 0.28
N VAL A 148 9.32 -10.90 1.25
CA VAL A 148 8.33 -10.14 2.05
C VAL A 148 8.29 -10.67 3.49
N CYS A 149 9.27 -10.31 4.32
CA CYS A 149 9.12 -10.63 5.74
C CYS A 149 7.89 -9.93 6.33
N THR A 150 7.05 -10.69 7.03
CA THR A 150 6.04 -10.17 7.97
C THR A 150 6.61 -9.15 8.96
N GLN A 151 7.91 -9.23 9.28
CA GLN A 151 8.62 -8.23 10.07
C GLN A 151 8.63 -6.84 9.42
N LYS A 152 8.89 -6.71 8.11
CA LYS A 152 8.91 -5.40 7.44
C LYS A 152 7.52 -4.75 7.49
N LEU A 153 6.47 -5.54 7.27
CA LEU A 153 5.08 -5.10 7.40
C LEU A 153 4.73 -4.70 8.85
N ALA A 154 5.18 -5.47 9.84
CA ALA A 154 4.98 -5.15 11.25
C ALA A 154 5.70 -3.85 11.67
N ILE A 155 6.90 -3.59 11.16
CA ILE A 155 7.60 -2.31 11.39
C ILE A 155 6.83 -1.16 10.75
N ALA A 156 6.42 -1.31 9.49
CA ALA A 156 5.65 -0.29 8.78
C ALA A 156 4.34 0.04 9.50
N PHE A 157 3.60 -0.99 9.93
CA PHE A 157 2.39 -0.80 10.72
C PHE A 157 2.67 -0.08 12.05
N GLY A 158 3.74 -0.48 12.76
CA GLY A 158 4.16 0.18 13.99
C GLY A 158 4.49 1.66 13.81
N LEU A 159 5.19 2.02 12.72
CA LEU A 159 5.51 3.42 12.40
C LEU A 159 4.26 4.25 12.13
N MET A 160 3.28 3.69 11.41
CA MET A 160 2.04 4.40 11.06
C MET A 160 1.11 4.62 12.26
N ASN A 161 1.15 3.72 13.25
CA ASN A 161 0.15 3.68 14.33
C ASN A 161 0.68 4.03 15.71
N THR A 162 1.95 4.44 15.84
CA THR A 162 2.53 4.83 17.13
C THR A 162 3.17 6.21 17.05
N ALA A 163 3.07 7.00 18.13
CA ALA A 163 3.63 8.34 18.20
C ALA A 163 5.14 8.37 17.92
N ASN A 164 5.69 9.49 17.44
CA ASN A 164 7.14 9.65 17.22
C ASN A 164 7.95 9.36 18.50
N GLY A 165 9.14 8.78 18.37
CA GLY A 165 9.95 8.21 19.46
C GLY A 165 9.53 6.83 20.07
N THR A 166 8.26 6.41 20.07
CA THR A 166 7.77 5.21 20.79
C THR A 166 8.36 3.85 20.34
N PRO A 167 9.18 3.14 21.13
CA PRO A 167 9.84 1.91 20.67
C PRO A 167 8.90 0.88 20.04
N ILE A 168 9.27 0.34 18.87
CA ILE A 168 8.47 -0.68 18.16
C ILE A 168 8.98 -2.05 18.59
N ARG A 169 8.08 -2.94 19.03
CA ARG A 169 8.41 -4.30 19.45
C ARG A 169 7.76 -5.32 18.52
N ILE A 170 8.56 -6.24 18.02
CA ILE A 170 8.13 -7.30 17.11
C ILE A 170 8.56 -8.63 17.68
N VAL A 171 7.62 -9.55 17.76
CA VAL A 171 7.88 -10.93 18.18
C VAL A 171 7.57 -11.84 17.01
N LYS A 172 8.56 -12.62 16.58
CA LYS A 172 8.42 -13.58 15.48
C LYS A 172 8.93 -14.95 15.94
N ASN A 173 8.25 -16.01 15.50
CA ASN A 173 8.66 -17.40 15.75
C ASN A 173 9.70 -17.93 14.74
N LEU A 174 10.10 -17.09 13.76
CA LEU A 174 11.06 -17.40 12.70
C LEU A 174 12.28 -16.50 12.85
N ARG A 175 13.45 -17.00 12.41
CA ARG A 175 14.72 -16.25 12.40
C ARG A 175 14.56 -14.94 11.61
N VAL A 176 15.26 -13.88 12.02
CA VAL A 176 15.38 -12.66 11.21
C VAL A 176 16.29 -12.98 10.01
N CYS A 177 15.76 -12.97 8.77
CA CYS A 177 16.62 -13.09 7.58
C CYS A 177 17.46 -11.81 7.37
N GLY A 178 18.58 -11.92 6.66
CA GLY A 178 19.57 -10.84 6.52
C GLY A 178 18.98 -9.55 5.93
N ASP A 179 18.13 -9.64 4.93
CA ASP A 179 17.42 -8.48 4.36
C ASP A 179 16.50 -7.79 5.38
N CYS A 180 15.84 -8.55 6.26
CA CYS A 180 14.98 -8.00 7.30
C CYS A 180 15.81 -7.37 8.43
N HIS A 181 17.01 -7.89 8.67
CA HIS A 181 18.00 -7.29 9.56
C HIS A 181 18.49 -5.93 9.03
N GLN A 182 18.97 -5.87 7.78
CA GLN A 182 19.46 -4.63 7.15
C GLN A 182 18.36 -3.58 7.00
N ALA A 183 17.16 -3.99 6.60
CA ALA A 183 16.03 -3.08 6.52
C ALA A 183 15.68 -2.49 7.90
N THR A 184 15.69 -3.28 8.97
CA THR A 184 15.36 -2.80 10.32
C THR A 184 16.42 -1.81 10.82
N LYS A 185 17.71 -2.05 10.54
CA LYS A 185 18.79 -1.08 10.78
C LYS A 185 18.50 0.24 10.07
N PHE A 186 18.32 0.20 8.75
CA PHE A 186 18.04 1.39 7.96
C PHE A 186 16.83 2.18 8.51
N ILE A 187 15.74 1.49 8.81
CA ILE A 187 14.53 2.11 9.36
C ILE A 187 14.81 2.74 10.74
N SER A 188 15.54 2.05 11.63
CA SER A 188 15.89 2.61 12.95
C SER A 188 16.66 3.93 12.84
N LYS A 189 17.53 4.06 11.83
CA LYS A 189 18.33 5.26 11.56
C LYS A 189 17.47 6.39 10.99
N VAL A 190 16.72 6.11 9.93
CA VAL A 190 15.93 7.12 9.20
C VAL A 190 14.83 7.71 10.07
N TYR A 191 14.12 6.86 10.83
CA TYR A 191 12.99 7.29 11.65
C TYR A 191 13.39 7.64 13.08
N ASN A 192 14.70 7.65 13.39
CA ASN A 192 15.25 7.86 14.74
C ASN A 192 14.48 7.04 15.79
N ARG A 193 14.38 5.73 15.55
CA ARG A 193 13.45 4.85 16.23
C ARG A 193 14.15 3.63 16.80
N VAL A 194 13.89 3.34 18.06
CA VAL A 194 14.29 2.05 18.65
C VAL A 194 13.33 0.98 18.17
N ILE A 195 13.85 -0.04 17.51
CA ILE A 195 13.09 -1.24 17.11
C ILE A 195 13.67 -2.44 17.84
N ILE A 196 12.82 -3.21 18.49
CA ILE A 196 13.21 -4.44 19.18
C ILE A 196 12.53 -5.59 18.45
N ALA A 197 13.31 -6.44 17.81
CA ALA A 197 12.82 -7.66 17.18
C ALA A 197 13.29 -8.86 18.00
N ARG A 198 12.37 -9.74 18.37
CA ARG A 198 12.67 -11.06 18.93
C ARG A 198 12.44 -12.10 17.84
N ASP A 199 13.45 -12.91 17.57
CA ASP A 199 13.30 -14.13 16.78
C ASP A 199 13.39 -15.38 17.66
N ARG A 200 13.50 -16.56 17.03
CA ARG A 200 13.59 -17.85 17.72
C ARG A 200 14.88 -18.03 18.50
N THR A 201 15.95 -17.30 18.16
CA THR A 201 17.29 -17.51 18.75
C THR A 201 17.63 -16.43 19.76
N ARG A 202 17.23 -15.16 19.55
CA ARG A 202 17.56 -14.05 20.45
C ARG A 202 16.74 -12.76 20.22
N TYR A 203 17.10 -11.73 20.98
CA TYR A 203 16.63 -10.37 20.80
C TYR A 203 17.64 -9.54 19.99
N HIS A 204 17.10 -8.72 19.10
CA HIS A 204 17.81 -7.73 18.31
C HIS A 204 17.27 -6.36 18.67
N ARG A 205 18.15 -5.48 19.13
CA ARG A 205 17.82 -4.08 19.40
C ARG A 205 18.48 -3.22 18.35
N PHE A 206 17.64 -2.59 17.52
CA PHE A 206 18.05 -1.68 16.47
C PHE A 206 17.90 -0.24 16.94
N LYS A 207 18.98 0.54 16.85
CA LYS A 207 19.01 1.97 17.16
C LYS A 207 20.08 2.64 16.29
N ASP A 208 19.76 3.78 15.69
CA ASP A 208 20.70 4.60 14.91
C ASP A 208 21.40 3.83 13.75
N GLY A 209 20.75 2.79 13.21
CA GLY A 209 21.31 1.95 12.15
C GLY A 209 22.14 0.78 12.64
N ILE A 210 22.29 0.62 13.94
CA ILE A 210 23.12 -0.41 14.56
C ILE A 210 22.19 -1.43 15.22
N CYS A 211 22.51 -2.71 15.07
CA CYS A 211 21.85 -3.79 15.80
C CYS A 211 22.76 -4.24 16.95
N SER A 212 22.17 -4.62 18.08
CA SER A 212 22.87 -5.17 19.25
C SER A 212 23.64 -6.47 18.99
N CYS A 213 23.55 -7.03 17.79
CA CYS A 213 24.27 -8.22 17.40
C CYS A 213 25.62 -8.00 16.72
N GLU A 214 25.95 -6.75 16.38
CA GLU A 214 27.19 -6.40 15.67
C GLU A 214 27.42 -7.20 14.38
N ASP A 215 26.32 -7.55 13.71
CA ASP A 215 26.33 -8.32 12.47
C ASP A 215 26.74 -9.80 12.58
N TYR A 216 26.79 -10.35 13.79
CA TYR A 216 26.92 -11.78 14.05
C TYR A 216 25.54 -12.36 14.42
N TRP A 217 24.75 -12.89 13.46
CA TRP A 217 23.38 -13.40 13.69
C TRP A 217 23.03 -14.71 12.99
#